data_AF-J9D5M7-F1
#
_entry.id   AF-J9D5M7-F1
#
_cell.length_a   1.000
_cell.length_b   1.000
_cell.length_c   1.000
_cell.angle_alpha   90.00
_cell.angle_beta   90.00
_cell.angle_gamma   90.00
#
_symmetry.space_group_name_H-M   'P 1'
#
loop_
_entity.id
_entity.type
_entity.pdbx_description
1 polymer ?
#
loop_
_entity_poly.entity_id
_entity_poly.type
_entity_poly.pdbx_seq_one_letter_code
_entity_poly.pdbx_strand_id
1 'polypeptide(L)'
;MDFMCVQKDVENYIKERNFEEAIHKILECALDNEDNLNFDKSNENYFDAHLFKLFTVLKSEKLTEIYKNLCEIFILMKEPGLIAHFITAEFETGGCNAFYAGQAIFYLIKNYKLDYKDFYCNFYNLITPSCIDKYSNEILSFTKIILADPGISLLCIKSYIKKLARTSLDTTSQNCYNILLLILFLIKINPLCGIMAHSQSFDCSQDDLEVNFEHFQPYLFELDILEKSIDPIKSVVHNIRNESQYSRIRYKKEVLLSENTFKDLNIKIFKGIIKSFYE
;
A
#
# COMPACT_ATOMS: atom_id res chain seq x y z
N MET A 1 17.02 15.37 13.52
CA MET A 1 16.91 16.59 12.70
C MET A 1 15.99 16.23 11.55
N ASP A 2 14.86 16.86 11.25
CA ASP A 2 14.10 17.94 11.89
C ASP A 2 12.64 17.74 11.46
N PHE A 3 11.70 17.59 12.41
CA PHE A 3 10.24 17.65 12.16
C PHE A 3 9.84 18.92 11.38
N MET A 4 10.62 19.99 11.52
CA MET A 4 10.44 21.25 10.80
C MET A 4 10.75 21.18 9.30
N CYS A 5 11.54 20.20 8.85
CA CYS A 5 11.89 20.04 7.44
C CYS A 5 10.73 19.40 6.65
N VAL A 6 10.09 18.38 7.25
CA VAL A 6 8.86 17.76 6.71
C VAL A 6 7.70 18.76 6.71
N GLN A 7 7.55 19.59 7.76
CA GLN A 7 6.54 20.64 7.80
C GLN A 7 6.73 21.70 6.70
N LYS A 8 7.97 22.15 6.45
CA LYS A 8 8.26 23.15 5.39
C LYS A 8 8.02 22.61 3.99
N ASP A 9 8.34 21.34 3.74
CA ASP A 9 8.08 20.70 2.44
C ASP A 9 6.57 20.52 2.19
N VAL A 10 5.80 20.26 3.26
CA VAL A 10 4.32 20.23 3.23
C VAL A 10 3.73 21.62 3.04
N GLU A 11 4.23 22.65 3.73
CA GLU A 11 3.78 24.05 3.61
C GLU A 11 4.06 24.65 2.22
N ASN A 12 5.19 24.32 1.60
CA ASN A 12 5.50 24.72 0.23
C ASN A 12 4.64 23.95 -0.78
N TYR A 13 4.33 22.68 -0.51
CA TYR A 13 3.41 21.91 -1.32
C TYR A 13 1.96 22.42 -1.21
N ILE A 14 1.59 22.96 -0.05
CA ILE A 14 0.29 23.61 0.20
C ILE A 14 0.08 24.85 -0.70
N LYS A 15 1.15 25.47 -1.18
CA LYS A 15 1.08 26.65 -2.06
C LYS A 15 1.02 26.31 -3.56
N GLU A 16 1.39 25.09 -3.97
CA GLU A 16 1.53 24.71 -5.39
C GLU A 16 0.29 24.08 -6.00
N ARG A 17 -0.66 23.56 -5.20
CA ARG A 17 -1.99 23.15 -5.67
C ARG A 17 -3.01 24.16 -5.14
N ASN A 18 -4.04 24.49 -5.92
CA ASN A 18 -5.20 25.22 -5.40
C ASN A 18 -5.95 24.31 -4.40
N PHE A 19 -5.54 24.34 -3.13
CA PHE A 19 -6.24 23.67 -2.02
C PHE A 19 -7.71 24.10 -1.98
N GLU A 20 -7.97 25.37 -2.31
CA GLU A 20 -9.31 25.91 -2.43
C GLU A 20 -10.16 25.18 -3.47
N GLU A 21 -9.65 24.81 -4.66
CA GLU A 21 -10.48 24.15 -5.69
C GLU A 21 -10.80 22.67 -5.38
N ALA A 22 -9.89 21.95 -4.72
CA ALA A 22 -10.12 20.56 -4.32
C ALA A 22 -11.05 20.47 -3.10
N ILE A 23 -10.87 21.38 -2.13
CA ILE A 23 -11.76 21.53 -0.98
C ILE A 23 -13.12 22.06 -1.44
N HIS A 24 -13.18 23.01 -2.38
CA HIS A 24 -14.44 23.49 -2.98
C HIS A 24 -15.15 22.38 -3.74
N LYS A 25 -14.47 21.50 -4.47
CA LYS A 25 -15.14 20.35 -5.12
C LYS A 25 -15.67 19.31 -4.14
N ILE A 26 -14.94 19.05 -3.05
CA ILE A 26 -15.38 18.13 -1.98
C ILE A 26 -16.54 18.74 -1.18
N LEU A 27 -16.52 20.06 -0.95
CA LEU A 27 -17.59 20.81 -0.29
C LEU A 27 -18.80 21.04 -1.22
N GLU A 28 -18.62 21.29 -2.52
CA GLU A 28 -19.71 21.37 -3.51
C GLU A 28 -20.42 20.03 -3.65
N CYS A 29 -19.69 18.91 -3.67
CA CYS A 29 -20.30 17.58 -3.62
C CYS A 29 -21.08 17.29 -2.32
N ALA A 30 -20.75 17.98 -1.22
CA ALA A 30 -21.46 17.91 0.06
C ALA A 30 -22.68 18.86 0.13
N LEU A 31 -22.72 19.91 -0.69
CA LEU A 31 -23.78 20.92 -0.72
C LEU A 31 -25.01 20.53 -1.56
N ASP A 32 -24.92 19.49 -2.40
CA ASP A 32 -26.08 18.96 -3.15
C ASP A 32 -27.12 18.23 -2.26
N ASN A 33 -26.81 17.99 -0.97
CA ASN A 33 -27.82 17.61 0.03
C ASN A 33 -28.38 18.89 0.66
N GLU A 34 -29.30 19.51 -0.07
CA GLU A 34 -30.02 20.70 0.35
C GLU A 34 -30.71 20.50 1.72
N ASP A 35 -30.73 21.61 2.48
CA ASP A 35 -31.42 21.88 3.74
C ASP A 35 -30.76 21.40 5.05
N ASN A 36 -30.05 22.35 5.70
CA ASN A 36 -29.74 22.46 7.14
C ASN A 36 -28.28 22.30 7.61
N LEU A 37 -27.30 22.83 6.89
CA LEU A 37 -25.99 23.12 7.49
C LEU A 37 -25.69 24.62 7.36
N ASN A 38 -26.04 25.39 8.40
CA ASN A 38 -25.64 26.79 8.50
C ASN A 38 -24.12 26.86 8.73
N PHE A 39 -23.40 27.39 7.74
CA PHE A 39 -21.95 27.55 7.77
C PHE A 39 -21.54 28.88 8.43
N ASP A 40 -21.33 28.86 9.75
CA ASP A 40 -20.67 29.96 10.45
C ASP A 40 -19.14 29.82 10.36
N LYS A 41 -18.51 30.77 9.65
CA LYS A 41 -17.10 30.75 9.19
C LYS A 41 -16.04 31.08 10.27
N SER A 42 -16.34 30.97 11.56
CA SER A 42 -15.56 31.64 12.60
C SER A 42 -14.70 30.76 13.54
N ASN A 43 -14.68 29.42 13.41
CA ASN A 43 -13.90 28.57 14.30
C ASN A 43 -13.06 27.51 13.59
N GLU A 44 -11.76 27.43 13.91
CA GLU A 44 -10.82 26.44 13.37
C GLU A 44 -11.12 24.99 13.78
N ASN A 45 -12.03 24.76 14.74
CA ASN A 45 -12.52 23.43 15.12
C ASN A 45 -13.75 23.00 14.29
N TYR A 46 -14.16 23.80 13.31
CA TYR A 46 -15.33 23.57 12.46
C TYR A 46 -15.14 22.42 11.47
N PHE A 47 -13.94 22.28 10.92
CA PHE A 47 -13.67 21.32 9.85
C PHE A 47 -13.76 19.87 10.33
N ASP A 48 -13.14 19.56 11.47
CA ASP A 48 -13.12 18.22 12.05
C ASP A 48 -14.54 17.74 12.43
N ALA A 49 -15.34 18.62 13.05
CA ALA A 49 -16.72 18.31 13.41
C ALA A 49 -17.64 18.15 12.19
N HIS A 50 -17.40 18.92 11.12
CA HIS A 50 -18.18 18.82 9.90
C HIS A 50 -17.83 17.57 9.09
N LEU A 51 -16.55 17.20 9.02
CA LEU A 51 -16.14 15.94 8.40
C LEU A 51 -16.72 14.75 9.17
N PHE A 52 -16.67 14.77 10.50
CA PHE A 52 -17.30 13.74 11.32
C PHE A 52 -18.79 13.59 10.97
N LYS A 53 -19.54 14.70 10.87
CA LYS A 53 -20.94 14.69 10.43
C LYS A 53 -21.11 14.14 9.02
N LEU A 54 -20.23 14.52 8.08
CA LEU A 54 -20.24 13.98 6.71
C LEU A 54 -20.10 12.46 6.71
N PHE A 55 -19.14 11.91 7.46
CA PHE A 55 -18.97 10.46 7.56
C PHE A 55 -20.15 9.76 8.25
N THR A 56 -20.89 10.42 9.15
CA THR A 56 -22.14 9.86 9.70
C THR A 56 -23.31 9.84 8.71
N VAL A 57 -23.37 10.80 7.78
CA VAL A 57 -24.53 11.01 6.91
C VAL A 57 -24.36 10.35 5.53
N LEU A 58 -23.13 10.25 5.02
CA LEU A 58 -22.86 9.77 3.68
C LEU A 58 -23.07 8.26 3.53
N LYS A 59 -23.81 7.87 2.47
CA LYS A 59 -23.96 6.48 2.00
C LYS A 59 -23.00 6.17 0.84
N SER A 60 -22.67 4.88 0.71
CA SER A 60 -21.48 4.23 0.11
C SER A 60 -20.93 4.66 -1.26
N GLU A 61 -21.71 5.24 -2.18
CA GLU A 61 -21.24 5.44 -3.57
C GLU A 61 -20.37 6.69 -3.77
N LYS A 62 -20.66 7.81 -3.08
CA LYS A 62 -19.86 9.06 -3.14
C LYS A 62 -18.61 9.04 -2.23
N LEU A 63 -18.48 8.02 -1.38
CA LEU A 63 -17.37 7.92 -0.42
C LEU A 63 -16.02 7.63 -1.10
N THR A 64 -16.01 6.96 -2.26
CA THR A 64 -14.76 6.57 -2.96
C THR A 64 -13.83 7.77 -3.23
N GLU A 65 -14.38 8.91 -3.64
CA GLU A 65 -13.62 10.12 -3.97
C GLU A 65 -13.10 10.84 -2.73
N ILE A 66 -13.88 10.82 -1.65
CA ILE A 66 -13.45 11.32 -0.34
C ILE A 66 -12.32 10.44 0.21
N TYR A 67 -12.46 9.11 0.13
CA TYR A 67 -11.42 8.18 0.56
C TYR A 67 -10.12 8.33 -0.24
N LYS A 68 -10.19 8.59 -1.55
CA LYS A 68 -9.01 8.87 -2.39
C LYS A 68 -8.21 10.08 -1.89
N ASN A 69 -8.91 11.13 -1.46
CA ASN A 69 -8.29 12.38 -1.00
C ASN A 69 -8.11 12.43 0.52
N LEU A 70 -8.39 11.35 1.24
CA LEU A 70 -8.44 11.34 2.71
C LEU A 70 -7.07 11.67 3.34
N CYS A 71 -5.98 11.20 2.75
CA CYS A 71 -4.63 11.57 3.18
C CYS A 71 -4.35 13.08 3.08
N GLU A 72 -4.90 13.77 2.07
CA GLU A 72 -4.77 15.23 1.92
C GLU A 72 -5.67 15.94 2.94
N ILE A 73 -6.86 15.41 3.19
CA ILE A 73 -7.79 15.93 4.20
C ILE A 73 -7.18 15.87 5.61
N PHE A 74 -6.46 14.80 5.95
CA PHE A 74 -5.82 14.67 7.26
C PHE A 74 -4.79 15.76 7.58
N ILE A 75 -4.12 16.32 6.57
CA ILE A 75 -3.19 17.44 6.77
C ILE A 75 -3.92 18.70 7.24
N LEU A 76 -5.18 18.85 6.83
CA LEU A 76 -6.03 19.99 7.20
C LEU A 76 -6.72 19.79 8.56
N MET A 77 -6.77 18.56 9.05
CA MET A 77 -7.42 18.23 10.32
C MET A 77 -6.50 18.51 11.50
N LYS A 78 -7.08 19.02 12.60
CA LYS A 78 -6.35 19.15 13.87
C LYS A 78 -6.27 17.81 14.57
N GLU A 79 -7.38 17.09 14.61
CA GLU A 79 -7.50 15.78 15.27
C GLU A 79 -8.04 14.71 14.31
N PRO A 80 -7.20 14.10 13.46
CA PRO A 80 -7.68 13.10 12.50
C PRO A 80 -8.08 11.76 13.15
N GLY A 81 -7.76 11.57 14.44
CA GLY A 81 -8.22 10.43 15.22
C GLY A 81 -9.74 10.34 15.34
N LEU A 82 -10.48 11.45 15.18
CA LEU A 82 -11.94 11.48 15.27
C LEU A 82 -12.62 10.59 14.21
N ILE A 83 -12.04 10.52 13.01
CA ILE A 83 -12.61 9.79 11.88
C ILE A 83 -12.06 8.35 11.82
N ALA A 84 -11.02 8.03 12.60
CA ALA A 84 -10.32 6.75 12.54
C ALA A 84 -11.27 5.54 12.64
N HIS A 85 -12.27 5.59 13.52
CA HIS A 85 -13.24 4.50 13.70
C HIS A 85 -14.11 4.23 12.45
N PHE A 86 -14.47 5.26 11.67
CA PHE A 86 -15.16 5.08 10.39
C PHE A 86 -14.25 4.41 9.35
N ILE A 87 -12.98 4.78 9.36
CA ILE A 87 -12.00 4.27 8.40
C ILE A 87 -11.64 2.83 8.73
N THR A 88 -11.50 2.47 10.01
CA THR A 88 -11.26 1.08 10.43
C THR A 88 -12.45 0.18 10.07
N ALA A 89 -13.69 0.67 10.25
CA ALA A 89 -14.87 -0.07 9.84
C ALA A 89 -14.89 -0.32 8.32
N GLU A 90 -14.55 0.70 7.52
CA GLU A 90 -14.49 0.57 6.05
C GLU A 90 -13.32 -0.30 5.57
N PHE A 91 -12.24 -0.36 6.35
CA PHE A 91 -11.11 -1.23 6.05
C PHE A 91 -11.44 -2.71 6.29
N GLU A 92 -12.23 -3.00 7.33
CA GLU A 92 -12.64 -4.35 7.70
C GLU A 92 -13.74 -4.91 6.80
N THR A 93 -14.62 -4.07 6.25
CA THR A 93 -15.64 -4.49 5.27
C THR A 93 -15.04 -4.98 3.94
N GLY A 94 -13.86 -4.49 3.57
CA GLY A 94 -13.19 -4.88 2.33
C GLY A 94 -13.75 -4.19 1.07
N GLY A 95 -13.15 -4.46 -0.08
CA GLY A 95 -13.54 -3.86 -1.37
C GLY A 95 -12.66 -2.69 -1.81
N CYS A 96 -13.16 -1.87 -2.74
CA CYS A 96 -12.38 -0.79 -3.34
C CYS A 96 -12.08 0.35 -2.35
N ASN A 97 -13.04 0.68 -1.49
CA ASN A 97 -12.88 1.72 -0.47
C ASN A 97 -11.90 1.30 0.62
N ALA A 98 -11.89 0.01 0.98
CA ALA A 98 -10.98 -0.54 1.97
C ALA A 98 -9.51 -0.32 1.58
N PHE A 99 -9.17 -0.27 0.29
CA PHE A 99 -7.82 0.07 -0.14
C PHE A 99 -7.41 1.49 0.27
N TYR A 100 -8.24 2.47 -0.05
CA TYR A 100 -8.00 3.87 0.32
C TYR A 100 -8.08 4.09 1.84
N ALA A 101 -9.00 3.40 2.52
CA ALA A 101 -9.07 3.36 3.97
C ALA A 101 -7.79 2.78 4.60
N GLY A 102 -7.22 1.73 4.00
CA GLY A 102 -5.94 1.16 4.41
C GLY A 102 -4.76 2.15 4.27
N GLN A 103 -4.73 2.94 3.20
CA GLN A 103 -3.75 4.03 3.05
C GLN A 103 -3.88 5.08 4.14
N ALA A 104 -5.11 5.50 4.42
CA ALA A 104 -5.42 6.46 5.48
C ALA A 104 -5.01 5.94 6.86
N ILE A 105 -5.35 4.69 7.20
CA ILE A 105 -4.97 4.07 8.48
C ILE A 105 -3.45 4.00 8.60
N PHE A 106 -2.74 3.57 7.55
CA PHE A 106 -1.29 3.51 7.58
C PHE A 106 -0.66 4.89 7.82
N TYR A 107 -1.21 5.94 7.21
CA TYR A 107 -0.82 7.33 7.48
C TYR A 107 -1.03 7.71 8.95
N LEU A 108 -2.18 7.37 9.55
CA LEU A 108 -2.48 7.63 10.96
C LEU A 108 -1.55 6.88 11.91
N ILE A 109 -1.25 5.60 11.62
CA ILE A 109 -0.30 4.80 12.41
C ILE A 109 1.07 5.49 12.43
N LYS A 110 1.55 5.98 11.28
CA LYS A 110 2.89 6.57 11.17
C LYS A 110 3.00 7.97 11.77
N ASN A 111 2.00 8.84 11.55
CA ASN A 111 2.10 10.25 11.94
C ASN A 111 1.44 10.57 13.28
N TYR A 112 0.35 9.88 13.62
CA TYR A 112 -0.44 10.14 14.82
C TYR A 112 -0.30 9.03 15.87
N LYS A 113 0.60 8.06 15.66
CA LYS A 113 0.85 6.93 16.58
C LYS A 113 -0.42 6.19 16.99
N LEU A 114 -1.35 6.02 16.05
CA LEU A 114 -2.57 5.29 16.28
C LEU A 114 -2.28 3.79 16.34
N ASP A 115 -2.67 3.12 17.42
CA ASP A 115 -2.46 1.68 17.58
C ASP A 115 -3.55 0.89 16.84
N TYR A 116 -3.19 0.25 15.73
CA TYR A 116 -4.05 -0.69 15.00
C TYR A 116 -3.35 -2.04 14.83
N LYS A 117 -3.79 -3.03 15.60
CA LYS A 117 -3.07 -4.32 15.79
C LYS A 117 -3.10 -5.22 14.55
N ASP A 118 -4.22 -5.25 13.83
CA ASP A 118 -4.45 -6.21 12.74
C ASP A 118 -4.25 -5.62 11.33
N PHE A 119 -3.49 -4.52 11.22
CA PHE A 119 -3.25 -3.83 9.94
C PHE A 119 -2.79 -4.78 8.85
N TYR A 120 -1.73 -5.56 9.12
CA TYR A 120 -1.13 -6.46 8.15
C TYR A 120 -2.04 -7.65 7.83
N CYS A 121 -2.83 -8.14 8.78
CA CYS A 121 -3.78 -9.22 8.52
C CYS A 121 -4.88 -8.75 7.55
N ASN A 122 -5.45 -7.58 7.81
CA ASN A 122 -6.51 -7.01 6.97
C ASN A 122 -5.99 -6.58 5.60
N PHE A 123 -4.79 -5.98 5.55
CA PHE A 123 -4.15 -5.64 4.29
C PHE A 123 -3.77 -6.89 3.49
N TYR A 124 -3.32 -7.95 4.16
CA TYR A 124 -3.07 -9.25 3.51
C TYR A 124 -4.35 -9.73 2.84
N ASN A 125 -5.49 -9.71 3.53
CA ASN A 125 -6.79 -10.15 2.97
C ASN A 125 -7.25 -9.30 1.79
N LEU A 126 -6.97 -8.00 1.79
CA LEU A 126 -7.32 -7.07 0.71
C LEU A 126 -6.66 -7.40 -0.62
N ILE A 127 -5.44 -7.95 -0.61
CA ILE A 127 -4.72 -8.32 -1.83
C ILE A 127 -5.45 -9.51 -2.49
N THR A 128 -6.24 -9.21 -3.52
CA THR A 128 -6.96 -10.22 -4.31
C THR A 128 -6.74 -9.94 -5.80
N PRO A 129 -6.82 -10.96 -6.69
CA PRO A 129 -6.65 -10.75 -8.13
C PRO A 129 -7.59 -9.67 -8.68
N SER A 130 -8.86 -9.68 -8.24
CA SER A 130 -9.88 -8.72 -8.65
C SER A 130 -9.59 -7.28 -8.20
N CYS A 131 -8.96 -7.10 -7.04
CA CYS A 131 -8.51 -5.78 -6.58
C CYS A 131 -7.30 -5.30 -7.39
N ILE A 132 -6.31 -6.16 -7.63
CA ILE A 132 -5.13 -5.80 -8.41
C ILE A 132 -5.51 -5.45 -9.84
N ASP A 133 -6.43 -6.18 -10.47
CA ASP A 133 -6.84 -5.87 -11.84
C ASP A 133 -7.53 -4.51 -11.98
N LYS A 134 -8.13 -3.98 -10.91
CA LYS A 134 -8.79 -2.66 -10.90
C LYS A 134 -7.88 -1.50 -10.51
N TYR A 135 -6.97 -1.70 -9.56
CA TYR A 135 -6.14 -0.65 -8.97
C TYR A 135 -4.67 -1.09 -8.87
N SER A 136 -4.13 -1.64 -9.96
CA SER A 136 -2.84 -2.35 -9.96
C SER A 136 -1.70 -1.47 -9.50
N ASN A 137 -1.53 -0.29 -10.11
CA ASN A 137 -0.42 0.60 -9.83
C ASN A 137 -0.46 1.11 -8.39
N GLU A 138 -1.64 1.50 -7.92
CA GLU A 138 -1.83 2.04 -6.57
C GLU A 138 -1.60 0.96 -5.51
N ILE A 139 -2.21 -0.22 -5.67
CA ILE A 139 -2.07 -1.32 -4.69
C ILE A 139 -0.63 -1.82 -4.64
N LEU A 140 0.01 -2.04 -5.78
CA LEU A 140 1.38 -2.56 -5.81
C LEU A 140 2.37 -1.53 -5.27
N SER A 141 2.19 -0.25 -5.59
CA SER A 141 3.03 0.82 -5.06
C SER A 141 2.83 1.00 -3.55
N PHE A 142 1.61 0.90 -3.05
CA PHE A 142 1.34 0.99 -1.62
C PHE A 142 1.89 -0.23 -0.86
N THR A 143 1.72 -1.43 -1.43
CA THR A 143 2.31 -2.68 -0.90
C THR A 143 3.83 -2.56 -0.82
N LYS A 144 4.46 -1.97 -1.84
CA LYS A 144 5.91 -1.70 -1.86
C LYS A 144 6.35 -0.82 -0.69
N ILE A 145 5.58 0.23 -0.36
CA ILE A 145 5.87 1.14 0.76
C ILE A 145 5.71 0.42 2.09
N ILE A 146 4.59 -0.26 2.29
CA ILE A 146 4.29 -0.98 3.53
C ILE A 146 5.41 -2.00 3.78
N LEU A 147 5.69 -2.91 2.85
CA LEU A 147 6.64 -4.00 3.06
C LEU A 147 8.12 -3.54 3.11
N ALA A 148 8.41 -2.30 2.72
CA ALA A 148 9.74 -1.70 2.88
C ALA A 148 9.97 -1.16 4.30
N ASP A 149 8.91 -0.98 5.09
CA ASP A 149 8.95 -0.47 6.47
C ASP A 149 9.87 -1.34 7.35
N PRO A 150 10.85 -0.76 8.07
CA PRO A 150 11.77 -1.52 8.92
C PRO A 150 11.10 -2.25 10.09
N GLY A 151 9.88 -1.87 10.49
CA GLY A 151 9.17 -2.48 11.62
C GLY A 151 8.56 -3.86 11.37
N ILE A 152 8.66 -4.40 10.15
CA ILE A 152 7.96 -5.62 9.74
C ILE A 152 8.81 -6.87 9.97
N SER A 153 8.18 -7.95 10.44
CA SER A 153 8.83 -9.24 10.61
C SER A 153 9.13 -9.92 9.26
N LEU A 154 10.24 -10.65 9.20
CA LEU A 154 10.63 -11.41 8.00
C LEU A 154 9.56 -12.42 7.59
N LEU A 155 8.90 -13.07 8.56
CA LEU A 155 7.84 -14.04 8.30
C LEU A 155 6.64 -13.39 7.61
N CYS A 156 6.26 -12.18 8.01
CA CYS A 156 5.22 -11.40 7.35
C CYS A 156 5.60 -11.11 5.90
N ILE A 157 6.83 -10.65 5.65
CA ILE A 157 7.28 -10.39 4.28
C ILE A 157 7.23 -11.67 3.42
N LYS A 158 7.65 -12.82 3.98
CA LYS A 158 7.57 -14.12 3.28
C LYS A 158 6.13 -14.52 2.95
N SER A 159 5.18 -14.33 3.87
CA SER A 159 3.77 -14.66 3.59
C SER A 159 3.19 -13.77 2.49
N TYR A 160 3.52 -12.48 2.48
CA TYR A 160 3.12 -11.56 1.41
C TYR A 160 3.74 -11.93 0.07
N ILE A 161 5.04 -12.27 0.02
CA ILE A 161 5.69 -12.72 -1.23
C ILE A 161 4.98 -13.96 -1.78
N LYS A 162 4.67 -14.94 -0.92
CA LYS A 162 3.96 -16.15 -1.34
C LYS A 162 2.57 -15.83 -1.87
N LYS A 163 1.83 -14.95 -1.20
CA LYS A 163 0.51 -14.52 -1.66
C LYS A 163 0.58 -13.78 -2.99
N LEU A 164 1.53 -12.85 -3.16
CA LEU A 164 1.74 -12.13 -4.41
C LEU A 164 2.09 -13.08 -5.56
N ALA A 165 2.97 -14.05 -5.32
CA ALA A 165 3.32 -15.06 -6.33
C ALA A 165 2.11 -15.88 -6.76
N ARG A 166 1.25 -16.29 -5.82
CA ARG A 166 -0.01 -16.96 -6.13
C ARG A 166 -0.96 -16.06 -6.93
N THR A 167 -1.18 -14.83 -6.48
CA THR A 167 -2.05 -13.87 -7.18
C THR A 167 -1.55 -13.57 -8.58
N SER A 168 -0.23 -13.59 -8.83
CA SER A 168 0.32 -13.34 -10.17
C SER A 168 -0.14 -14.34 -11.23
N LEU A 169 -0.45 -15.59 -10.83
CA LEU A 169 -0.96 -16.62 -11.74
C LEU A 169 -2.40 -16.35 -12.19
N ASP A 170 -3.18 -15.65 -11.37
CA ASP A 170 -4.61 -15.40 -11.60
C ASP A 170 -4.90 -14.03 -12.25
N THR A 171 -3.87 -13.18 -12.39
CA THR A 171 -3.99 -11.81 -12.92
C THR A 171 -3.65 -11.70 -14.40
N THR A 172 -3.95 -10.55 -15.01
CA THR A 172 -3.52 -10.24 -16.38
C THR A 172 -1.99 -10.23 -16.53
N SER A 173 -1.47 -10.50 -17.74
CA SER A 173 -0.02 -10.58 -18.00
C SER A 173 0.75 -9.32 -17.60
N GLN A 174 0.14 -8.15 -17.75
CA GLN A 174 0.75 -6.88 -17.35
C GLN A 174 0.89 -6.78 -15.82
N ASN A 175 -0.17 -7.15 -15.09
CA ASN A 175 -0.17 -7.13 -13.63
C ASN A 175 0.76 -8.21 -13.08
N CYS A 176 0.81 -9.39 -13.70
CA CYS A 176 1.77 -10.44 -13.37
C CYS A 176 3.21 -9.90 -13.45
N TYR A 177 3.57 -9.21 -14.53
CA TYR A 177 4.89 -8.59 -14.68
C TYR A 177 5.19 -7.60 -13.55
N ASN A 178 4.24 -6.70 -13.25
CA ASN A 178 4.39 -5.71 -12.17
C ASN A 178 4.52 -6.37 -10.77
N ILE A 179 3.75 -7.43 -10.51
CA ILE A 179 3.84 -8.21 -9.26
C ILE A 179 5.22 -8.86 -9.13
N LEU A 180 5.75 -9.45 -10.21
CA LEU A 180 7.09 -10.05 -10.19
C LEU A 180 8.19 -9.01 -9.96
N LEU A 181 8.06 -7.81 -10.53
CA LEU A 181 8.98 -6.71 -10.22
C LEU A 181 8.91 -6.30 -8.74
N LEU A 182 7.72 -6.31 -8.14
CA LEU A 182 7.57 -6.08 -6.70
C LEU A 182 8.24 -7.19 -5.88
N ILE A 183 8.07 -8.46 -6.25
CA ILE A 183 8.74 -9.60 -5.59
C ILE A 183 10.26 -9.47 -5.69
N LEU A 184 10.79 -9.15 -6.87
CA LEU A 184 12.22 -8.88 -7.09
C LEU A 184 12.72 -7.76 -6.17
N PHE A 185 11.97 -6.67 -6.06
CA PHE A 185 12.29 -5.57 -5.16
C PHE A 185 12.33 -6.01 -3.69
N LEU A 186 11.34 -6.79 -3.23
CA LEU A 186 11.29 -7.28 -1.86
C LEU A 186 12.46 -8.21 -1.52
N ILE A 187 12.87 -9.06 -2.46
CA ILE A 187 14.03 -9.95 -2.31
C ILE A 187 15.33 -9.14 -2.27
N LYS A 188 15.44 -8.07 -3.08
CA LYS A 188 16.59 -7.16 -3.03
C LYS A 188 16.73 -6.44 -1.69
N ILE A 189 15.61 -6.00 -1.10
CA ILE A 189 15.63 -5.37 0.21
C ILE A 189 15.94 -6.38 1.32
N ASN A 190 15.34 -7.57 1.23
CA ASN A 190 15.43 -8.61 2.25
C ASN A 190 16.02 -9.89 1.64
N PRO A 191 17.35 -10.00 1.54
CA PRO A 191 17.99 -11.14 0.87
C PRO A 191 17.67 -12.51 1.52
N LEU A 192 17.27 -12.52 2.79
CA LEU A 192 16.81 -13.74 3.50
C LEU A 192 15.51 -14.32 2.92
N CYS A 193 14.71 -13.52 2.19
CA CYS A 193 13.58 -14.00 1.42
C CYS A 193 14.01 -14.72 0.13
N GLY A 194 15.24 -14.53 -0.35
CA GLY A 194 15.76 -15.19 -1.55
C GLY A 194 15.75 -16.72 -1.47
N ILE A 195 15.86 -17.29 -0.27
CA ILE A 195 15.76 -18.74 -0.04
C ILE A 195 14.47 -19.34 -0.64
N MET A 196 13.39 -18.55 -0.69
CA MET A 196 12.10 -18.94 -1.26
C MET A 196 12.14 -19.21 -2.78
N ALA A 197 13.07 -18.56 -3.49
CA ALA A 197 13.21 -18.58 -4.95
C ALA A 197 14.43 -19.40 -5.43
N HIS A 198 15.21 -19.98 -4.52
CA HIS A 198 16.49 -20.62 -4.83
C HIS A 198 16.33 -22.01 -5.48
N SER A 199 15.34 -22.80 -5.05
CA SER A 199 15.13 -24.16 -5.58
C SER A 199 14.24 -24.17 -6.83
N GLN A 200 14.51 -25.06 -7.77
CA GLN A 200 13.54 -25.49 -8.77
C GLN A 200 12.83 -26.71 -8.19
N SER A 201 11.50 -26.75 -8.21
CA SER A 201 10.73 -27.86 -7.63
C SER A 201 10.73 -29.11 -8.49
N PHE A 202 11.09 -28.99 -9.76
CA PHE A 202 11.08 -30.10 -10.68
C PHE A 202 12.42 -30.82 -10.72
N ASP A 203 12.89 -31.32 -9.58
CA ASP A 203 13.64 -32.57 -9.62
C ASP A 203 12.60 -33.68 -9.79
N CYS A 204 12.24 -34.00 -11.05
CA CYS A 204 11.34 -35.10 -11.42
C CYS A 204 11.85 -36.51 -10.99
N SER A 205 12.82 -36.58 -10.08
CA SER A 205 13.48 -37.79 -9.60
C SER A 205 13.03 -38.20 -8.19
N GLN A 206 12.20 -37.41 -7.50
CA GLN A 206 11.68 -37.73 -6.17
C GLN A 206 10.15 -37.90 -6.22
N ASP A 207 9.71 -39.14 -6.44
CA ASP A 207 8.29 -39.51 -6.52
C ASP A 207 7.54 -39.49 -5.17
N ASP A 208 8.23 -39.27 -4.04
CA ASP A 208 7.67 -39.39 -2.68
C ASP A 208 7.84 -38.10 -1.84
N LEU A 209 7.38 -36.95 -2.34
CA LEU A 209 7.22 -35.77 -1.49
C LEU A 209 5.86 -35.79 -0.80
N GLU A 210 5.80 -36.25 0.44
CA GLU A 210 4.65 -36.01 1.32
C GLU A 210 4.51 -34.49 1.54
N VAL A 211 3.59 -33.87 0.79
CA VAL A 211 3.28 -32.45 0.90
C VAL A 211 2.47 -32.23 2.18
N ASN A 212 3.16 -31.99 3.30
CA ASN A 212 2.50 -31.52 4.52
C ASN A 212 2.08 -30.06 4.36
N PHE A 213 0.76 -29.82 4.27
CA PHE A 213 0.15 -28.49 4.16
C PHE A 213 0.05 -27.74 5.49
N GLU A 214 0.34 -28.39 6.62
CA GLU A 214 0.20 -27.80 7.96
C GLU A 214 1.28 -26.75 8.27
N HIS A 215 2.40 -26.75 7.54
CA HIS A 215 3.52 -25.83 7.75
C HIS A 215 3.64 -24.85 6.59
N PHE A 216 3.97 -23.58 6.90
CA PHE A 216 4.26 -22.56 5.89
C PHE A 216 5.36 -23.06 4.96
N GLN A 217 5.01 -23.37 3.70
CA GLN A 217 5.97 -23.75 2.69
C GLN A 217 6.58 -22.47 2.12
N PRO A 218 7.86 -22.17 2.41
CA PRO A 218 8.48 -20.93 1.94
C PRO A 218 8.77 -20.97 0.44
N TYR A 219 8.48 -22.08 -0.24
CA TYR A 219 8.86 -22.30 -1.61
C TYR A 219 7.94 -21.60 -2.63
N LEU A 220 8.50 -21.00 -3.68
CA LEU A 220 7.75 -20.30 -4.74
C LEU A 220 7.65 -21.12 -6.04
N PHE A 221 6.91 -22.23 -6.01
CA PHE A 221 6.64 -23.04 -7.21
C PHE A 221 5.96 -22.25 -8.34
N GLU A 222 5.27 -21.16 -8.00
CA GLU A 222 4.63 -20.28 -8.98
C GLU A 222 5.64 -19.68 -9.95
N LEU A 223 6.89 -19.47 -9.54
CA LEU A 223 7.97 -19.01 -10.41
C LEU A 223 8.33 -20.06 -11.46
N ASP A 224 8.29 -21.35 -11.12
CA ASP A 224 8.57 -22.44 -12.07
C ASP A 224 7.48 -22.55 -13.13
N ILE A 225 6.23 -22.25 -12.77
CA ILE A 225 5.11 -22.16 -13.70
C ILE A 225 5.33 -20.96 -14.64
N LEU A 226 5.65 -19.80 -14.08
CA LEU A 226 5.84 -18.56 -14.84
C LEU A 226 7.09 -18.57 -15.73
N GLU A 227 8.08 -19.41 -15.44
CA GLU A 227 9.23 -19.65 -16.32
C GLU A 227 8.83 -20.24 -17.68
N LYS A 228 7.66 -20.89 -17.78
CA LYS A 228 7.13 -21.40 -19.05
C LYS A 228 6.29 -20.39 -19.83
N SER A 229 6.15 -19.15 -19.33
CA SER A 229 5.30 -18.12 -19.92
C SER A 229 5.99 -17.29 -21.02
N ILE A 230 5.57 -16.04 -21.23
CA ILE A 230 6.14 -15.12 -22.23
C ILE A 230 7.54 -14.61 -21.83
N ASP A 231 8.37 -14.25 -22.81
CA ASP A 231 9.76 -13.86 -22.60
C ASP A 231 9.99 -12.70 -21.60
N PRO A 232 9.14 -11.64 -21.55
CA PRO A 232 9.29 -10.58 -20.54
C PRO A 232 9.16 -11.10 -19.11
N ILE A 233 8.20 -12.00 -18.87
CA ILE A 233 7.97 -12.61 -17.55
C ILE A 233 9.12 -13.55 -17.20
N LYS A 234 9.56 -14.38 -18.15
CA LYS A 234 10.72 -15.27 -18.00
C LYS A 234 11.96 -14.51 -17.57
N SER A 235 12.24 -13.37 -18.20
CA SER A 235 13.38 -12.51 -17.87
C SER A 235 13.34 -12.04 -16.41
N VAL A 236 12.17 -11.62 -15.91
CA VAL A 236 12.03 -11.18 -14.51
C VAL A 236 12.16 -12.37 -13.55
N VAL A 237 11.59 -13.53 -13.86
CA VAL A 237 11.76 -14.75 -13.05
C VAL A 237 13.24 -15.14 -12.96
N HIS A 238 13.96 -15.11 -14.08
CA HIS A 238 15.40 -15.37 -14.10
C HIS A 238 16.17 -14.35 -13.24
N ASN A 239 15.82 -13.06 -13.32
CA ASN A 239 16.41 -12.03 -12.45
C ASN A 239 16.14 -12.29 -10.97
N ILE A 240 14.93 -12.71 -10.59
CA ILE A 240 14.60 -13.09 -9.21
C ILE A 240 15.50 -14.23 -8.73
N ARG A 241 15.64 -15.29 -9.54
CA ARG A 241 16.48 -16.43 -9.16
C ARG A 241 17.96 -16.06 -9.08
N ASN A 242 18.47 -15.26 -10.02
CA ASN A 242 19.85 -14.79 -9.98
C ASN A 242 20.12 -13.99 -8.70
N GLU A 243 19.26 -13.02 -8.36
CA GLU A 243 19.39 -12.23 -7.13
C GLU A 243 19.34 -13.11 -5.87
N SER A 244 18.53 -14.18 -5.88
CA SER A 244 18.46 -15.12 -4.76
C SER A 244 19.76 -15.92 -4.54
N GLN A 245 20.52 -16.19 -5.61
CA GLN A 245 21.80 -16.89 -5.54
C GLN A 245 22.92 -15.98 -4.99
N TYR A 246 22.87 -14.68 -5.29
CA TYR A 246 23.87 -13.70 -4.89
C TYR A 246 23.54 -12.95 -3.58
N SER A 247 22.76 -13.57 -2.69
CA SER A 247 22.14 -13.01 -1.45
C SER A 247 23.07 -12.35 -0.41
N ARG A 248 24.34 -12.12 -0.73
CA ARG A 248 25.33 -11.42 0.11
C ARG A 248 25.32 -9.90 -0.03
N ILE A 249 24.80 -9.34 -1.13
CA ILE A 249 24.81 -7.89 -1.37
C ILE A 249 23.58 -7.24 -0.73
N ARG A 250 23.78 -6.52 0.38
CA ARG A 250 22.73 -5.66 0.96
C ARG A 250 22.63 -4.39 0.11
N TYR A 251 21.56 -4.28 -0.69
CA TYR A 251 21.26 -3.04 -1.39
C TYR A 251 20.94 -1.93 -0.38
N LYS A 252 21.47 -0.72 -0.61
CA LYS A 252 21.01 0.46 0.13
C LYS A 252 19.55 0.71 -0.26
N LYS A 253 18.65 0.53 0.71
CA LYS A 253 17.19 0.68 0.51
C LYS A 253 16.82 2.04 -0.11
N GLU A 254 17.56 3.11 0.22
CA GLU A 254 17.44 4.47 -0.34
C GLU A 254 17.54 4.52 -1.87
N VAL A 255 18.45 3.74 -2.47
CA VAL A 255 18.67 3.73 -3.93
C VAL A 255 17.51 3.04 -4.65
N LEU A 256 16.96 1.98 -4.04
CA LEU A 256 15.87 1.18 -4.59
C LEU A 256 14.49 1.88 -4.46
N LEU A 257 14.36 2.79 -3.50
CA LEU A 257 13.16 3.59 -3.26
C LEU A 257 13.23 4.99 -3.91
N SER A 258 14.20 5.22 -4.81
CA SER A 258 14.36 6.50 -5.51
C SER A 258 13.11 6.95 -6.30
N GLU A 259 13.01 8.27 -6.45
CA GLU A 259 11.81 9.05 -6.79
C GLU A 259 11.04 8.63 -8.07
N ASN A 260 11.69 7.90 -8.98
CA ASN A 260 11.09 7.48 -10.25
C ASN A 260 10.17 6.27 -10.15
N THR A 261 10.22 5.51 -9.05
CA THR A 261 9.45 4.26 -8.91
C THR A 261 8.03 4.44 -8.41
N PHE A 262 7.62 5.67 -8.09
CA PHE A 262 6.36 5.89 -7.39
C PHE A 262 5.31 6.67 -8.18
N LYS A 263 5.57 7.08 -9.43
CA LYS A 263 4.83 8.09 -10.23
C LYS A 263 3.29 8.15 -10.15
N ASP A 264 2.61 7.09 -9.73
CA ASP A 264 1.15 6.93 -9.85
C ASP A 264 0.36 7.01 -8.53
N LEU A 265 1.00 7.08 -7.35
CA LEU A 265 0.27 7.38 -6.09
C LEU A 265 0.12 8.90 -5.90
N ASN A 266 -0.70 9.36 -4.96
CA ASN A 266 -0.61 10.74 -4.43
C ASN A 266 0.67 10.84 -3.55
N ILE A 267 1.85 10.78 -4.20
CA ILE A 267 3.12 10.32 -3.59
C ILE A 267 3.74 11.34 -2.65
N LYS A 268 3.48 12.64 -2.79
CA LYS A 268 4.23 13.66 -2.03
C LYS A 268 4.08 13.48 -0.50
N ILE A 269 2.93 12.99 -0.03
CA ILE A 269 2.69 12.66 1.39
C ILE A 269 3.54 11.44 1.83
N PHE A 270 3.54 10.38 1.03
CA PHE A 270 4.33 9.19 1.30
C PHE A 270 5.83 9.40 1.09
N LYS A 271 6.27 10.39 0.30
CA LYS A 271 7.69 10.78 0.21
C LYS A 271 8.24 11.19 1.57
N GLY A 272 7.47 11.96 2.35
CA GLY A 272 7.86 12.37 3.70
C GLY A 272 8.00 11.18 4.65
N ILE A 273 7.07 10.21 4.57
CA ILE A 273 7.12 8.95 5.34
C ILE A 273 8.30 8.09 4.89
N ILE A 274 8.59 8.03 3.59
CA ILE A 274 9.74 7.29 3.08
C ILE A 274 11.05 7.92 3.57
N LYS A 275 11.15 9.26 3.59
CA LYS A 275 12.32 9.97 4.12
C LYS A 275 12.52 9.69 5.62
N SER A 276 11.44 9.63 6.40
CA SER A 276 11.53 9.31 7.84
C SER A 276 11.91 7.85 8.14
N PHE A 277 11.87 6.94 7.16
CA PHE A 277 12.45 5.60 7.33
C PHE A 277 13.99 5.60 7.29
N TYR A 278 14.63 6.68 6.84
CA TYR A 278 16.06 6.76 6.57
C TYR A 278 16.83 7.78 7.42
N GLU A 279 16.12 8.66 8.14
CA GLU A 279 16.70 9.60 9.13
C GLU A 279 16.73 8.98 10.53
#